data_AF-A0A7Y7H0H5-F1
#
_entry.id   AF-A0A7Y7H0H5-F1
#
_cell.length_a   1.000
_cell.length_b   1.000
_cell.length_c   1.000
_cell.angle_alpha   90.00
_cell.angle_beta   90.00
_cell.angle_gamma   90.00
#
_symmetry.space_group_name_H-M   'P 1'
#
loop_
_entity.id
_entity.type
_entity.pdbx_description
1 polymer ?
#
loop_
_entity_poly.entity_id
_entity_poly.type
_entity_poly.pdbx_seq_one_letter_code
_entity_poly.pdbx_strand_id
1 'polypeptide(L)' 'MYDTIFLLVKATIQTSHKNVHEAIAEIQHKAICTITNTKKVKIHELKFMDYKLKK' A
#
# COMPACT_ATOMS: atom_id res chain seq x y z
N MET A 1 9.12 -11.15 20.82
CA MET A 1 9.94 -10.29 19.95
C MET A 1 9.06 -9.88 18.79
N TYR A 2 9.05 -8.60 18.43
CA TYR A 2 8.28 -8.07 17.31
C TYR A 2 9.25 -7.47 16.30
N ASP A 3 9.13 -7.88 15.05
CA ASP A 3 9.89 -7.34 13.93
C ASP A 3 8.96 -6.62 12.97
N THR A 4 9.40 -5.50 12.42
CA THR A 4 8.65 -4.72 11.43
C THR A 4 9.12 -5.06 10.03
N ILE A 5 8.18 -5.45 9.16
CA ILE A 5 8.44 -5.67 7.74
C ILE A 5 7.70 -4.64 6.89
N PHE A 6 8.31 -4.25 5.77
CA PHE A 6 7.68 -3.37 4.78
C PHE A 6 7.44 -4.16 3.50
N LEU A 7 6.18 -4.25 3.09
CA LEU A 7 5.80 -4.87 1.82
C LEU A 7 5.57 -3.77 0.78
N LEU A 8 6.33 -3.83 -0.31
CA LEU A 8 6.23 -2.90 -1.44
C LEU A 8 5.40 -3.56 -2.54
N VAL A 9 4.35 -2.88 -2.99
CA VAL A 9 3.53 -3.31 -4.11
C VAL A 9 3.88 -2.48 -5.34
N LYS A 10 4.23 -3.14 -6.44
CA LYS A 10 4.39 -2.51 -7.75
C LYS A 10 3.12 -2.70 -8.56
N ALA A 11 2.54 -1.61 -9.04
CA ALA A 11 1.43 -1.63 -9.98
C ALA A 11 1.81 -0.84 -11.23
N THR A 12 1.53 -1.41 -12.40
CA THR A 12 1.54 -0.68 -13.67
C THR A 12 0.10 -0.26 -13.95
N ILE A 13 -0.14 1.04 -14.05
CA ILE A 13 -1.48 1.59 -14.25
C ILE A 13 -1.58 2.28 -15.61
N GLN A 14 -2.75 2.17 -16.24
CA GLN A 14 -3.15 3.06 -17.32
C GLN A 14 -4.17 4.03 -16.74
N THR A 15 -4.02 5.32 -17.02
CA THR A 15 -4.89 6.36 -16.44
C THR A 15 -5.27 7.40 -17.47
N SER A 16 -6.48 7.93 -17.34
CA SER A 16 -6.97 9.11 -18.07
C SER A 16 -6.77 10.41 -17.30
N HIS A 17 -6.29 10.35 -16.05
CA HIS A 17 -5.93 11.54 -15.29
C HIS A 17 -4.79 12.28 -15.97
N LYS A 18 -4.91 13.61 -16.07
CA LYS A 18 -3.84 14.46 -16.60
C LYS A 18 -2.65 14.53 -15.65
N ASN A 19 -2.90 14.38 -14.36
CA ASN A 19 -1.89 14.41 -13.32
C ASN A 19 -1.75 13.01 -12.69
N VAL A 20 -0.54 12.46 -12.74
CA VAL A 20 -0.23 11.16 -12.14
C VAL A 20 -0.51 11.13 -10.64
N HIS A 21 -0.40 12.26 -9.92
CA HIS A 21 -0.70 12.35 -8.50
C HIS A 21 -2.17 12.03 -8.19
N GLU A 22 -3.10 12.41 -9.06
CA GLU A 22 -4.53 12.09 -8.91
C GLU A 22 -4.76 10.59 -9.10
N ALA A 23 -4.15 9.98 -10.11
CA ALA A 23 -4.24 8.55 -10.35
C ALA A 23 -3.65 7.73 -9.19
N ILE A 24 -2.55 8.20 -8.60
CA ILE A 24 -1.93 7.57 -7.43
C ILE A 24 -2.85 7.70 -6.22
N ALA A 25 -3.41 8.89 -5.96
CA ALA A 25 -4.34 9.10 -4.85
C ALA A 25 -5.60 8.23 -4.99
N GLU A 26 -6.17 8.13 -6.20
CA GLU A 26 -7.33 7.28 -6.44
C GLU A 26 -7.02 5.81 -6.10
N ILE A 27 -5.90 5.28 -6.60
CA ILE A 27 -5.49 3.91 -6.33
C ILE A 27 -5.19 3.72 -4.85
N GLN A 28 -4.51 4.65 -4.19
CA GLN A 28 -4.22 4.56 -2.75
C GLN A 28 -5.49 4.53 -1.91
N HIS A 29 -6.49 5.35 -2.23
CA HIS A 29 -7.76 5.38 -1.50
C HIS A 29 -8.62 4.13 -1.72
N LYS A 30 -8.52 3.50 -2.89
CA LYS A 30 -9.28 2.28 -3.22
C LYS A 30 -8.51 0.98 -2.98
N ALA A 31 -7.21 1.04 -2.75
CA ALA A 31 -6.39 -0.16 -2.61
C ALA A 31 -6.78 -0.94 -1.36
N ILE A 32 -7.15 -2.21 -1.56
CA ILE A 32 -7.37 -3.17 -0.49
C ILE A 32 -6.19 -4.13 -0.51
N CYS A 33 -5.42 -4.17 0.57
CA CYS A 33 -4.39 -5.18 0.80
C CYS A 33 -4.84 -6.13 1.90
N THR A 34 -4.78 -7.43 1.62
CA THR A 34 -5.12 -8.47 2.59
C THR A 34 -3.83 -9.19 2.99
N ILE A 35 -3.38 -8.96 4.23
CA ILE A 35 -2.30 -9.73 4.86
C ILE A 35 -2.93 -10.59 5.96
N THR A 36 -2.66 -11.88 5.93
CA THR A 36 -3.25 -12.85 6.88
C THR A 36 -2.20 -13.53 7.73
N ASN A 37 -2.64 -13.95 8.92
CA ASN A 37 -1.83 -14.77 9.80
C ASN A 37 -1.53 -16.12 9.16
N THR A 38 -0.35 -16.65 9.43
CA THR A 38 0.00 -18.03 9.10
C THR A 38 0.17 -18.85 10.39
N LYS A 39 0.52 -20.13 10.24
CA LYS A 39 0.88 -20.97 11.39
C LYS A 39 2.13 -20.46 12.12
N LYS A 40 3.04 -19.78 11.43
CA LYS A 40 4.35 -19.34 11.95
C LYS A 40 4.47 -17.84 12.17
N VAL A 41 3.61 -17.03 11.55
CA VAL A 41 3.66 -15.56 11.59
C VAL A 41 2.31 -15.01 12.03
N LYS A 42 2.32 -14.19 13.07
CA LYS A 42 1.16 -13.46 13.57
C LYS A 42 1.37 -11.97 13.34
N ILE A 43 0.40 -11.33 12.71
CA ILE A 43 0.35 -9.90 12.49
C ILE A 43 -0.04 -9.25 13.81
N HIS A 44 0.85 -8.42 14.33
CA HIS A 44 0.58 -7.65 15.54
C HIS A 44 -0.15 -6.34 15.20
N GLU A 45 0.31 -5.63 14.17
CA GLU A 45 -0.28 -4.39 13.69
C GLU A 45 -0.16 -4.33 12.16
N LEU A 46 -1.19 -3.80 11.50
CA LEU A 46 -1.20 -3.55 10.06
C LEU A 46 -1.55 -2.07 9.81
N LYS A 47 -0.66 -1.35 9.12
CA LYS A 47 -0.87 0.05 8.73
C LYS A 47 -0.58 0.22 7.25
N PHE A 48 -1.49 0.88 6.54
CA PHE A 48 -1.22 1.38 5.20
C PHE A 48 -0.34 2.62 5.31
N MET A 49 0.76 2.64 4.57
CA MET A 49 1.64 3.80 4.52
C MET A 49 1.17 4.76 3.43
N ASP A 50 0.86 6.00 3.79
CA ASP A 50 0.59 7.06 2.83
C ASP A 50 1.87 7.44 2.10
N TYR A 51 1.91 7.20 0.79
CA TYR A 51 3.02 7.67 -0.03
C TYR A 51 2.82 9.18 -0.28
N LYS A 52 3.36 10.01 0.61
CA LYS A 52 3.42 11.47 0.38
C LYS A 52 4.44 11.72 -0.73
N LEU A 53 3.96 11.83 -1.97
CA LEU A 53 4.76 12.38 -3.06
C LEU A 53 5.10 13.82 -2.65
N LYS A 54 6.40 14.10 -2.46
CA LYS A 54 6.87 15.47 -2.18
C LYS A 54 6.38 16.35 -3.34
N LYS A 55 5.71 17.45 -2.99
CA LYS A 55 5.36 18.54 -3.89
C LYS A 55 6.60 19.09 -4.58
#